data_AF-A0AAD4AHD7-F1
#
_entry.id   AF-A0AAD4AHD7-F1
#
_cell.length_a   1.000
_cell.length_b   1.000
_cell.length_c   1.000
_cell.angle_alpha   90.00
_cell.angle_beta   90.00
_cell.angle_gamma   90.00
#
_symmetry.space_group_name_H-M   'P 1'
#
loop_
_entity.id
_entity.type
_entity.pdbx_description
1 polymer ?
#
loop_
_entity_poly.entity_id
_entity_poly.type
_entity_poly.pdbx_seq_one_letter_code
_entity_poly.pdbx_strand_id
1 'polypeptide(L)'
;MFYTIITILLIFISFIIFLPKFKSATEQYSLGINFILTLIATLVGVLLAISITNYESDRKEKQDVIKLLNSAITAVDTCQDYSEELIEYFDNLPDSDNFKQEFYVKNPLPYPTYLDTLLMQSIVSKNLSGAALSELNELLINLKRSRQNNSSLYLVALSQAIKVLSLEIAFQNREITEHQLNAQLNNIGTIADSIDNDKNK
;
A
#
# COMPACT_ATOMS: atom_id res chain seq x y z
N MET A 1 -16.08 -11.83 6.00
CA MET A 1 -16.73 -12.98 5.33
C MET A 1 -17.35 -13.99 6.29
N PHE A 2 -16.72 -14.36 7.41
CA PHE A 2 -17.30 -15.32 8.36
C PHE A 2 -18.65 -14.85 8.95
N TYR A 3 -18.71 -13.60 9.44
CA TYR A 3 -19.96 -13.05 10.01
C TYR A 3 -21.11 -12.98 9.00
N THR A 4 -20.84 -12.52 7.77
CA THR A 4 -21.85 -12.48 6.69
C THR A 4 -22.41 -13.85 6.33
N ILE A 5 -21.57 -14.89 6.33
CA ILE A 5 -22.01 -16.27 6.04
C ILE A 5 -22.92 -16.78 7.16
N ILE A 6 -22.56 -16.54 8.42
CA ILE A 6 -23.38 -16.90 9.58
C ILE A 6 -24.73 -16.17 9.55
N THR A 7 -24.75 -14.88 9.20
CA THR A 7 -25.99 -14.12 9.07
C THR A 7 -26.92 -14.72 8.02
N ILE A 8 -26.39 -15.07 6.83
CA ILE A 8 -27.17 -15.71 5.76
C ILE A 8 -27.72 -17.06 6.22
N LEU A 9 -26.91 -17.87 6.90
CA LEU A 9 -27.34 -19.15 7.46
C LEU A 9 -28.49 -18.98 8.46
N LEU A 10 -28.40 -18.00 9.37
CA LEU A 10 -29.43 -17.74 10.39
C LEU A 10 -30.75 -17.25 9.77
N ILE A 11 -30.68 -16.41 8.74
CA ILE A 11 -31.86 -15.99 7.97
C ILE A 11 -32.49 -17.20 7.28
N PHE A 12 -31.67 -18.07 6.69
CA PHE A 12 -32.15 -19.27 6.01
C PHE A 12 -32.80 -20.27 6.98
N ILE A 13 -32.22 -20.48 8.16
CA ILE A 13 -32.81 -21.31 9.22
C ILE A 13 -34.15 -20.73 9.67
N SER A 14 -34.24 -19.40 9.84
CA SER A 14 -35.50 -18.73 10.18
C SER A 14 -36.57 -18.96 9.12
N PHE A 15 -36.19 -18.91 7.84
CA PHE A 15 -37.10 -19.19 6.72
C PHE A 15 -37.56 -20.66 6.69
N ILE A 16 -36.68 -21.60 7.02
CA ILE A 16 -37.00 -23.04 7.07
C ILE A 16 -38.12 -23.35 8.08
N ILE A 17 -38.11 -22.67 9.22
CA ILE A 17 -39.10 -22.85 10.29
C ILE A 17 -40.52 -22.50 9.82
N PHE A 18 -40.66 -21.61 8.83
CA PHE A 18 -41.96 -21.22 8.26
C PHE A 18 -42.47 -22.14 7.13
N LEU A 19 -41.75 -23.20 6.74
CA LEU A 19 -42.26 -24.13 5.73
C LEU A 19 -43.52 -24.88 6.20
N PRO A 20 -44.47 -25.18 5.29
CA PRO A 20 -45.74 -25.82 5.63
C PRO A 20 -45.59 -27.20 6.30
N LYS A 21 -44.47 -27.88 6.10
CA LYS A 21 -44.14 -29.15 6.77
C LYS A 21 -43.92 -29.02 8.29
N PHE A 22 -43.54 -27.83 8.77
CA PHE A 22 -43.29 -27.58 10.19
C PHE A 22 -44.43 -26.84 10.89
N LYS A 23 -45.52 -26.53 10.15
CA LYS A 23 -46.63 -25.70 10.61
C LYS A 23 -47.29 -26.21 11.89
N SER A 24 -47.44 -27.54 12.00
CA SER A 24 -48.03 -28.19 13.17
C SER A 24 -47.14 -28.06 14.43
N ALA A 25 -45.82 -28.08 14.27
CA ALA A 25 -44.88 -27.90 15.38
C ALA A 25 -44.76 -26.42 15.78
N THR A 26 -44.85 -25.50 14.81
CA THR A 26 -44.88 -24.05 15.08
C THR A 26 -46.11 -23.60 15.86
N GLU A 27 -47.27 -24.19 15.60
CA GLU A 27 -48.50 -23.86 16.34
C GLU A 27 -48.49 -24.46 17.76
N GLN A 28 -47.96 -25.67 17.93
CA GLN A 28 -47.91 -26.37 19.22
C GLN A 28 -46.88 -25.76 20.21
N TYR A 29 -45.79 -25.18 19.71
CA TYR A 29 -44.73 -24.54 20.51
C TYR A 29 -44.54 -23.05 20.21
N SER A 30 -45.62 -22.34 19.85
CA SER A 30 -45.54 -20.98 19.29
C SER A 30 -44.78 -19.98 20.17
N LEU A 31 -44.93 -20.06 21.50
CA LEU A 31 -44.24 -19.18 22.44
C LEU A 31 -42.71 -19.35 22.39
N GLY A 32 -42.23 -20.60 22.38
CA GLY A 32 -40.81 -20.92 22.32
C GLY A 32 -40.18 -20.58 20.97
N ILE A 33 -40.93 -20.81 19.89
CA ILE A 33 -40.46 -20.48 18.54
C ILE A 33 -40.39 -18.98 18.33
N ASN A 34 -41.38 -18.21 18.79
CA ASN A 34 -41.34 -16.74 18.73
C ASN A 34 -40.17 -16.16 19.54
N PHE A 35 -39.86 -16.74 20.71
CA PHE A 35 -38.69 -16.36 21.49
C PHE A 35 -37.38 -16.63 20.73
N ILE A 36 -37.23 -17.84 20.15
CA ILE A 36 -36.05 -18.20 19.34
C ILE A 36 -35.92 -17.30 18.12
N LEU A 37 -37.02 -17.01 17.42
CA LEU A 37 -37.02 -16.14 16.24
C LEU A 37 -36.55 -14.73 16.59
N THR A 38 -37.01 -14.21 17.73
CA THR A 38 -36.58 -12.90 18.25
C THR A 38 -35.09 -12.90 18.59
N LEU A 39 -34.59 -13.98 19.20
CA LEU A 39 -33.17 -14.14 19.52
C LEU A 39 -32.30 -14.24 18.25
N ILE A 40 -32.78 -14.94 17.21
CA ILE A 40 -32.11 -14.98 15.91
C ILE A 40 -32.11 -13.59 15.27
N ALA A 41 -33.23 -12.86 15.34
CA ALA A 41 -33.33 -11.51 14.77
C ALA A 41 -32.35 -10.53 15.43
N THR A 42 -32.22 -10.55 16.76
CA THR A 42 -31.24 -9.70 17.47
C THR A 42 -29.80 -10.10 17.14
N LEU A 43 -29.51 -11.41 17.08
CA LEU A 43 -28.19 -11.90 16.70
C LEU A 43 -27.80 -11.47 15.27
N VAL A 44 -28.73 -11.61 14.32
CA VAL A 44 -28.57 -11.13 12.94
C VAL A 44 -28.29 -9.63 12.91
N GLY A 45 -29.04 -8.84 13.67
CA GLY A 45 -28.84 -7.38 13.77
C GLY A 45 -27.44 -7.00 14.26
N VAL A 46 -26.98 -7.63 15.35
CA VAL A 46 -25.63 -7.39 15.91
C VAL A 46 -24.54 -7.84 14.93
N LEU A 47 -24.67 -9.01 14.33
CA LEU A 47 -23.69 -9.53 13.37
C LEU A 47 -23.57 -8.65 12.13
N LEU A 48 -24.70 -8.15 11.62
CA LEU A 48 -24.71 -7.18 10.51
C LEU A 48 -24.01 -5.88 10.90
N ALA A 49 -24.33 -5.33 12.08
CA ALA A 49 -23.70 -4.10 12.55
C ALA A 49 -22.17 -4.23 12.68
N ILE A 50 -21.69 -5.35 13.24
CA ILE A 50 -20.25 -5.66 13.33
C ILE A 50 -19.66 -5.81 11.92
N SER A 51 -20.33 -6.52 11.03
CA SER A 51 -19.84 -6.73 9.67
C SER A 51 -19.72 -5.44 8.88
N ILE A 52 -20.70 -4.53 9.01
CA ILE A 52 -20.69 -3.22 8.36
C ILE A 52 -19.55 -2.37 8.93
N THR A 53 -19.46 -2.29 10.26
CA THR A 53 -18.39 -1.54 10.94
C THR A 53 -17.00 -2.01 10.52
N ASN A 54 -16.77 -3.32 10.48
CA ASN A 54 -15.48 -3.88 10.07
C ASN A 54 -15.18 -3.58 8.59
N TYR A 55 -16.17 -3.73 7.71
CA TYR A 55 -16.00 -3.40 6.30
C TYR A 55 -15.66 -1.93 6.07
N GLU A 56 -16.32 -1.02 6.79
CA GLU A 56 -16.02 0.41 6.73
C GLU A 56 -14.63 0.74 7.29
N SER A 57 -14.24 0.09 8.38
CA SER A 57 -12.91 0.22 8.97
C SER A 57 -11.82 -0.20 7.99
N ASP A 58 -11.95 -1.39 7.39
CA ASP A 58 -10.99 -1.90 6.40
C ASP A 58 -10.89 -0.96 5.18
N ARG A 59 -12.04 -0.44 4.72
CA ARG A 59 -12.07 0.53 3.61
C ARG A 59 -11.36 1.83 3.97
N LYS A 60 -11.58 2.34 5.19
CA LYS A 60 -10.94 3.55 5.69
C LYS A 60 -9.43 3.35 5.84
N GLU A 61 -9.00 2.22 6.38
CA GLU A 61 -7.59 1.87 6.53
C GLU A 61 -6.89 1.89 5.17
N LYS A 62 -7.48 1.29 4.13
CA LYS A 62 -6.95 1.35 2.75
C LYS A 62 -6.86 2.77 2.19
N GLN A 63 -7.88 3.59 2.41
CA GLN A 63 -7.86 4.99 1.97
C GLN A 63 -6.75 5.80 2.66
N ASP A 64 -6.52 5.55 3.95
CA ASP A 64 -5.47 6.24 4.69
C ASP A 64 -4.08 5.77 4.23
N VAL A 65 -3.90 4.49 3.91
CA VAL A 65 -2.67 3.98 3.27
C VAL A 65 -2.42 4.66 1.92
N ILE A 66 -3.44 4.79 1.06
CA ILE A 66 -3.29 5.48 -0.22
C ILE A 66 -2.84 6.94 -0.03
N LYS A 67 -3.38 7.66 0.97
CA LYS A 67 -2.94 9.04 1.27
C LYS A 67 -1.48 9.08 1.72
N LEU A 68 -1.08 8.13 2.56
CA LEU A 68 0.31 8.00 3.03
C LEU A 68 1.26 7.72 1.85
N LEU A 69 0.88 6.81 0.94
CA LEU A 69 1.64 6.52 -0.29
C LEU A 69 1.76 7.76 -1.19
N ASN A 70 0.68 8.51 -1.40
CA ASN A 70 0.74 9.77 -2.16
C ASN A 70 1.63 10.83 -1.49
N SER A 71 1.62 10.90 -0.16
CA SER A 71 2.52 11.78 0.60
C SER A 71 3.98 11.36 0.42
N ALA A 72 4.25 10.06 0.37
CA ALA A 72 5.59 9.54 0.09
C ALA A 72 6.02 9.83 -1.35
N ILE A 73 5.14 9.66 -2.34
CA ILE A 73 5.42 10.07 -3.72
C ILE A 73 5.79 11.53 -3.75
N THR A 74 4.99 12.42 -3.16
CA THR A 74 5.27 13.87 -3.13
C THR A 74 6.63 14.18 -2.50
N ALA A 75 7.00 13.50 -1.41
CA ALA A 75 8.29 13.69 -0.75
C ALA A 75 9.47 13.22 -1.62
N VAL A 76 9.31 12.10 -2.34
CA VAL A 76 10.32 11.57 -3.26
C VAL A 76 10.44 12.45 -4.50
N ASP A 77 9.31 12.89 -5.07
CA ASP A 77 9.20 13.79 -6.22
C ASP A 77 9.89 15.13 -5.94
N THR A 78 9.61 15.74 -4.79
CA THR A 78 10.29 16.97 -4.36
C THR A 78 11.81 16.79 -4.23
N CYS A 79 12.25 15.61 -3.75
CA CYS A 79 13.68 15.29 -3.70
C CYS A 79 14.27 15.11 -5.09
N GLN A 80 13.51 14.54 -6.03
CA GLN A 80 13.92 14.33 -7.41
C GLN A 80 14.08 15.67 -8.14
N ASP A 81 13.04 16.50 -8.13
CA ASP A 81 13.04 17.83 -8.76
C ASP A 81 14.24 18.66 -8.30
N TYR A 82 14.46 18.75 -6.98
CA TYR A 82 15.60 19.47 -6.43
C TYR A 82 16.94 18.88 -6.90
N SER A 83 17.03 17.55 -6.97
CA SER A 83 18.26 16.88 -7.37
C SER A 83 18.55 17.08 -8.86
N GLU A 84 17.53 17.08 -9.70
CA GLU A 84 17.65 17.37 -11.13
C GLU A 84 18.12 18.80 -11.37
N GLU A 85 17.49 19.79 -10.72
CA GLU A 85 17.94 21.20 -10.79
C GLU A 85 19.38 21.37 -10.30
N LEU A 86 19.76 20.69 -9.22
CA LEU A 86 21.10 20.76 -8.65
C LEU A 86 22.16 20.21 -9.62
N ILE A 87 21.86 19.08 -10.26
CA ILE A 87 22.76 18.43 -11.22
C ILE A 87 22.88 19.28 -12.48
N GLU A 88 21.76 19.80 -13.01
CA GLU A 88 21.77 20.69 -14.17
C GLU A 88 22.60 21.95 -13.89
N TYR A 89 22.46 22.54 -12.70
CA TYR A 89 23.27 23.67 -12.30
C TYR A 89 24.77 23.30 -12.24
N PHE A 90 25.11 22.15 -11.66
CA PHE A 90 26.48 21.67 -11.56
C PHE A 90 27.14 21.45 -12.93
N ASP A 91 26.40 20.87 -13.87
CA ASP A 91 26.89 20.56 -15.22
C ASP A 91 27.15 21.83 -16.03
N ASN A 92 26.38 22.90 -15.78
CA ASN A 92 26.54 24.20 -16.43
C ASN A 92 27.67 25.08 -15.82
N LEU A 93 28.31 24.65 -14.72
CA LEU A 93 29.42 25.41 -14.12
C LEU A 93 30.71 25.30 -14.96
N PRO A 94 31.53 26.38 -15.05
CA PRO A 94 32.82 26.33 -15.74
C PRO A 94 33.78 25.34 -15.06
N ASP A 95 34.53 24.55 -15.85
CA ASP A 95 35.49 23.57 -15.34
C ASP A 95 36.70 24.21 -14.61
N SER A 96 36.92 25.50 -14.81
CA SER A 96 38.01 26.26 -14.20
C SER A 96 37.75 26.70 -12.74
N ASP A 97 36.57 26.42 -12.19
CA ASP A 97 36.16 26.90 -10.87
C ASP A 97 36.48 25.90 -9.76
N ASN A 98 37.28 26.33 -8.78
CA ASN A 98 37.45 25.62 -7.50
C ASN A 98 36.11 25.35 -6.79
N PHE A 99 35.03 26.04 -7.18
CA PHE A 99 33.68 25.82 -6.68
C PHE A 99 33.12 24.43 -7.02
N LYS A 100 33.51 23.78 -8.14
CA LYS A 100 33.02 22.41 -8.46
C LYS A 100 33.44 21.39 -7.40
N GLN A 101 34.62 21.53 -6.80
CA GLN A 101 35.11 20.59 -5.79
C GLN A 101 34.34 20.66 -4.47
N GLU A 102 33.87 21.84 -4.08
CA GLU A 102 33.10 22.02 -2.83
C GLU A 102 31.58 22.04 -3.04
N PHE A 103 31.10 21.98 -4.29
CA PHE A 103 29.70 22.21 -4.63
C PHE A 103 28.74 21.26 -3.90
N TYR A 104 28.99 19.95 -3.97
CA TYR A 104 28.17 18.93 -3.31
C TYR A 104 28.38 18.86 -1.78
N VAL A 105 29.46 19.43 -1.26
CA VAL A 105 29.66 19.58 0.19
C VAL A 105 28.72 20.65 0.75
N LYS A 106 28.56 21.75 0.00
CA LYS A 106 27.67 22.85 0.36
C LYS A 106 26.20 22.56 0.02
N ASN A 107 25.97 21.74 -1.01
CA ASN A 107 24.64 21.40 -1.51
C ASN A 107 24.52 19.87 -1.65
N PRO A 108 24.38 19.13 -0.54
CA PRO A 108 24.20 17.69 -0.61
C PRO A 108 22.86 17.34 -1.24
N LEU A 109 22.81 16.24 -1.98
CA LEU A 109 21.56 15.69 -2.49
C LEU A 109 20.60 15.42 -1.31
N PRO A 110 19.32 15.83 -1.39
CA PRO A 110 18.34 15.60 -0.35
C PRO A 110 18.09 14.11 -0.15
N TYR A 111 17.39 13.72 0.91
CA TYR A 111 16.98 12.33 1.12
C TYR A 111 15.51 12.28 1.52
N PRO A 112 14.68 11.40 0.93
CA PRO A 112 13.26 11.31 1.25
C PRO A 112 13.03 10.61 2.60
N THR A 113 13.35 11.28 3.71
CA THR A 113 13.24 10.74 5.08
C THR A 113 11.83 10.28 5.44
N TYR A 114 10.81 10.87 4.81
CA TYR A 114 9.43 10.42 4.99
C TYR A 114 9.21 8.98 4.53
N LEU A 115 9.93 8.51 3.50
CA LEU A 115 9.80 7.14 2.99
C LEU A 115 10.27 6.10 4.03
N ASP A 116 11.36 6.38 4.77
CA ASP A 116 11.77 5.56 5.93
C ASP A 116 10.66 5.52 7.00
N THR A 117 10.10 6.69 7.31
CA THR A 117 9.05 6.82 8.34
C THR A 117 7.78 6.07 7.93
N LEU A 118 7.40 6.15 6.65
CA LEU A 118 6.26 5.45 6.07
C LEU A 118 6.38 3.94 6.30
N LEU A 119 7.52 3.34 5.94
CA LEU A 119 7.72 1.88 6.05
C LEU A 119 7.71 1.37 7.50
N MET A 120 8.02 2.23 8.48
CA MET A 120 7.93 1.88 9.90
C MET A 120 6.50 1.89 10.45
N GLN A 121 5.53 2.49 9.75
CA GLN A 121 4.15 2.57 10.23
C GLN A 121 3.45 1.22 10.10
N SER A 122 2.79 0.78 11.18
CA SER A 122 2.09 -0.51 11.22
C SER A 122 0.95 -0.63 10.20
N ILE A 123 0.29 0.48 9.89
CA ILE A 123 -0.78 0.53 8.88
C ILE A 123 -0.23 0.27 7.47
N VAL A 124 0.99 0.73 7.19
CA VAL A 124 1.67 0.54 5.91
C VAL A 124 2.13 -0.91 5.80
N SER A 125 2.84 -1.43 6.80
CA SER A 125 3.34 -2.80 6.78
C SER A 125 2.26 -3.88 6.75
N LYS A 126 1.08 -3.62 7.32
CA LYS A 126 -0.08 -4.53 7.28
C LYS A 126 -0.77 -4.56 5.92
N ASN A 127 -0.77 -3.45 5.18
CA ASN A 127 -1.57 -3.31 3.96
C ASN A 127 -0.75 -3.35 2.67
N LEU A 128 0.55 -3.03 2.70
CA LEU A 128 1.41 -3.15 1.52
C LEU A 128 1.58 -4.60 1.09
N SER A 129 1.70 -4.81 -0.22
CA SER A 129 2.18 -6.08 -0.75
C SER A 129 3.61 -6.37 -0.27
N GLY A 130 3.89 -7.64 0.03
CA GLY A 130 5.24 -8.05 0.46
C GLY A 130 6.32 -7.77 -0.61
N ALA A 131 5.95 -7.86 -1.88
CA ALA A 131 6.83 -7.55 -3.01
C ALA A 131 7.18 -6.05 -3.05
N ALA A 132 6.19 -5.15 -2.97
CA ALA A 132 6.46 -3.71 -2.95
C ALA A 132 7.26 -3.29 -1.72
N LEU A 133 7.00 -3.90 -0.56
CA LEU A 133 7.76 -3.66 0.66
C LEU A 133 9.25 -4.03 0.47
N SER A 134 9.53 -5.18 -0.14
CA SER A 134 10.90 -5.62 -0.41
C SER A 134 11.61 -4.65 -1.35
N GLU A 135 10.96 -4.31 -2.46
CA GLU A 135 11.52 -3.42 -3.48
C GLU A 135 11.80 -2.01 -2.91
N LEU A 136 10.87 -1.45 -2.11
CA LEU A 136 11.08 -0.15 -1.48
C LEU A 136 12.24 -0.15 -0.49
N ASN A 137 12.44 -1.24 0.26
CA ASN A 137 13.58 -1.36 1.17
C ASN A 137 14.91 -1.42 0.41
N GLU A 138 14.96 -2.14 -0.70
CA GLU A 138 16.13 -2.20 -1.57
C GLU A 138 16.45 -0.82 -2.18
N LEU A 139 15.44 -0.13 -2.71
CA LEU A 139 15.58 1.23 -3.23
C LEU A 139 16.04 2.22 -2.15
N LEU A 140 15.56 2.10 -0.91
CA LEU A 140 16.03 2.94 0.20
C LEU A 140 17.51 2.72 0.51
N ILE A 141 18.00 1.48 0.44
CA ILE A 141 19.42 1.17 0.60
C ILE A 141 20.22 1.79 -0.55
N ASN A 142 19.73 1.66 -1.79
CA ASN A 142 20.37 2.23 -2.97
C ASN A 142 20.40 3.76 -2.93
N LEU A 143 19.33 4.42 -2.48
CA LEU A 143 19.29 5.86 -2.26
C LEU A 143 20.32 6.29 -1.22
N LYS A 144 20.41 5.59 -0.08
CA LYS A 144 21.39 5.89 0.98
C LYS A 144 22.84 5.77 0.48
N ARG A 145 23.13 4.78 -0.36
CA ARG A 145 24.48 4.55 -0.94
C ARG A 145 24.83 5.52 -2.07
N SER A 146 23.90 5.75 -2.99
CA SER A 146 24.14 6.53 -4.21
C SER A 146 24.21 8.04 -3.95
N ARG A 147 23.53 8.54 -2.92
CA ARG A 147 23.52 9.97 -2.55
C ARG A 147 24.92 10.59 -2.42
N GLN A 148 25.91 9.80 -2.03
CA GLN A 148 27.28 10.28 -1.80
C GLN A 148 28.20 10.10 -3.00
N ASN A 149 27.90 9.15 -3.90
CA ASN A 149 28.88 8.62 -4.84
C ASN A 149 28.42 8.65 -6.31
N ASN A 150 27.12 8.72 -6.58
CA ASN A 150 26.59 8.59 -7.95
C ASN A 150 25.21 9.26 -8.09
N SER A 151 25.21 10.53 -8.47
CA SER A 151 24.00 11.35 -8.64
C SER A 151 23.02 10.79 -9.69
N SER A 152 23.52 10.18 -10.78
CA SER A 152 22.67 9.56 -11.79
C SER A 152 21.94 8.32 -11.26
N LEU A 153 22.63 7.47 -10.49
CA LEU A 153 22.01 6.30 -9.86
C LEU A 153 20.99 6.72 -8.80
N TYR A 154 21.29 7.81 -8.08
CA TYR A 154 20.37 8.40 -7.12
C TYR A 154 19.04 8.84 -7.77
N LEU A 155 19.09 9.56 -8.90
CA LEU A 155 17.89 9.94 -9.65
C LEU A 155 17.08 8.73 -10.15
N VAL A 156 17.76 7.70 -10.67
CA VAL A 156 17.10 6.47 -11.11
C VAL A 156 16.37 5.80 -9.95
N ALA A 157 17.03 5.69 -8.79
CA ALA A 157 16.43 5.10 -7.60
C ALA A 157 15.22 5.89 -7.08
N LEU A 158 15.25 7.24 -7.17
CA LEU A 158 14.08 8.08 -6.84
C LEU A 158 12.91 7.82 -7.81
N SER A 159 13.18 7.81 -9.11
CA SER A 159 12.16 7.54 -10.14
C SER A 159 11.56 6.14 -9.98
N GLN A 160 12.38 5.15 -9.64
CA GLN A 160 11.92 3.79 -9.36
C GLN A 160 11.06 3.75 -8.10
N ALA A 161 11.43 4.46 -7.04
CA ALA A 161 10.62 4.53 -5.82
C ALA A 161 9.23 5.12 -6.08
N ILE A 162 9.13 6.19 -6.89
CA ILE A 162 7.84 6.75 -7.32
C ILE A 162 7.01 5.71 -8.09
N LYS A 163 7.62 4.97 -9.01
CA LYS A 163 6.94 3.91 -9.78
C LYS A 163 6.40 2.80 -8.88
N VAL A 164 7.20 2.32 -7.94
CA VAL A 164 6.79 1.26 -7.00
C VAL A 164 5.61 1.73 -6.13
N LEU A 165 5.70 2.94 -5.57
CA LEU A 165 4.59 3.52 -4.80
C LEU A 165 3.32 3.70 -5.63
N SER A 166 3.46 4.11 -6.90
CA SER A 166 2.32 4.28 -7.81
C SER A 166 1.66 2.96 -8.18
N LEU A 167 2.45 1.91 -8.43
CA LEU A 167 1.94 0.56 -8.69
C LEU A 167 1.21 0.00 -7.48
N GLU A 168 1.73 0.22 -6.27
CA GLU A 168 1.06 -0.18 -5.05
C GLU A 168 -0.27 0.56 -4.87
N ILE A 169 -0.35 1.87 -5.17
CA ILE A 169 -1.62 2.61 -5.17
C ILE A 169 -2.62 1.97 -6.15
N ALA A 170 -2.20 1.68 -7.39
CA ALA A 170 -3.05 1.04 -8.39
C ALA A 170 -3.54 -0.35 -7.92
N PHE A 171 -2.68 -1.11 -7.22
CA PHE A 171 -3.05 -2.38 -6.63
C PHE A 171 -4.10 -2.21 -5.51
N GLN A 172 -3.90 -1.25 -4.62
CA GLN A 172 -4.86 -0.95 -3.53
C GLN A 172 -6.22 -0.49 -4.06
N ASN A 173 -6.24 0.25 -5.17
CA ASN A 173 -7.46 0.65 -5.89
C ASN A 173 -8.11 -0.48 -6.70
N ARG A 174 -7.49 -1.67 -6.76
CA ARG A 174 -7.92 -2.82 -7.59
C ARG A 174 -7.89 -2.54 -9.10
N GLU A 175 -7.06 -1.61 -9.54
CA GLU A 175 -6.84 -1.32 -10.96
C GLU A 175 -5.93 -2.37 -11.60
N ILE A 176 -5.02 -2.94 -10.81
CA ILE A 176 -4.14 -4.03 -11.22
C ILE A 176 -4.27 -5.24 -10.30
N THR A 177 -3.99 -6.42 -10.85
CA THR A 177 -3.96 -7.68 -10.11
C THR A 177 -2.59 -7.92 -9.47
N GLU A 178 -2.53 -8.80 -8.48
CA GLU A 178 -1.28 -9.19 -7.80
C GLU A 178 -0.23 -9.73 -8.78
N HIS A 179 -0.65 -10.52 -9.78
CA HIS A 179 0.26 -11.02 -10.82
C HIS A 179 0.84 -9.87 -11.65
N GLN A 180 0.02 -8.88 -12.01
CA GLN A 180 0.49 -7.70 -12.77
C GLN A 180 1.42 -6.81 -11.94
N LEU A 181 1.15 -6.68 -10.64
CA LEU A 181 2.02 -5.96 -9.71
C LEU A 181 3.40 -6.62 -9.67
N ASN A 182 3.46 -7.92 -9.38
CA ASN A 182 4.73 -8.65 -9.27
C ASN A 182 5.52 -8.63 -10.58
N ALA A 183 4.85 -8.79 -11.73
CA ALA A 183 5.52 -8.71 -13.02
C ALA A 183 6.14 -7.33 -13.28
N GLN A 184 5.45 -6.25 -12.91
CA GLN A 184 5.95 -4.89 -13.10
C GLN A 184 7.05 -4.53 -12.09
N LEU A 185 6.98 -5.01 -10.85
CA LEU A 185 8.05 -4.85 -9.86
C LEU A 185 9.33 -5.58 -10.28
N ASN A 186 9.23 -6.82 -10.78
CA ASN A 186 10.40 -7.55 -11.27
C ASN A 186 11.12 -6.84 -12.43
N ASN A 187 10.37 -6.14 -13.28
CA ASN A 187 10.94 -5.33 -14.36
C ASN A 187 11.66 -4.07 -13.83
N ILE A 188 11.27 -3.56 -12.66
CA ILE A 188 11.93 -2.41 -12.03
C ILE A 188 13.27 -2.84 -11.41
N GLY A 189 13.30 -3.94 -10.66
CA GLY A 189 14.52 -4.47 -10.04
C GLY A 189 15.60 -4.84 -11.06
N THR A 190 15.21 -5.44 -12.19
CA THR A 190 16.16 -5.79 -13.27
C THR A 190 16.81 -4.56 -13.94
N ILE A 191 16.15 -3.40 -13.96
CA ILE A 191 16.74 -2.16 -14.47
C ILE A 191 17.83 -1.66 -13.50
N ALA A 192 17.62 -1.76 -12.18
CA ALA A 192 18.62 -1.39 -11.19
C ALA A 192 19.89 -2.27 -11.30
N ASP A 193 19.72 -3.59 -11.47
CA ASP A 193 20.83 -4.55 -11.64
C ASP A 193 21.63 -4.33 -12.95
N SER A 194 20.95 -3.90 -14.02
CA SER A 194 21.61 -3.65 -15.30
C SER A 194 22.53 -2.42 -15.28
N ILE A 195 22.16 -1.37 -14.53
CA ILE A 195 22.93 -0.13 -14.42
C ILE A 195 24.17 -0.30 -13.52
N ASP A 196 24.09 -1.18 -12.51
CA ASP A 196 25.25 -1.51 -11.67
C ASP A 196 26.30 -2.36 -12.42
N ASN A 197 25.87 -3.18 -13.38
CA ASN A 197 26.77 -4.01 -14.20
C ASN A 197 27.46 -3.24 -15.35
N ASP A 198 26.82 -2.21 -15.92
CA ASP A 198 27.39 -1.46 -17.06
C ASP A 198 28.54 -0.51 -16.65
N LYS A 199 28.72 -0.24 -15.35
CA LYS A 199 29.85 0.57 -14.81
C LYS A 199 31.05 -0.24 -14.33
N ASN A 200 30.95 -1.58 -14.27
CA ASN A 200 32.05 -2.48 -13.92
C ASN A 200 32.82 -2.99 -15.16
N LYS A 201 32.65 -2.33 -16.30
CA LYS A 201 33.32 -2.59 -17.57
C LYS A 201 34.07 -1.35 -18.04
#